data_AF-A0ABC8XVT9-F1
#
_entry.id   AF-A0ABC8XVT9-F1
#
_cell.length_a   1.000
_cell.length_b   1.000
_cell.length_c   1.000
_cell.angle_alpha   90.00
_cell.angle_beta   90.00
_cell.angle_gamma   90.00
#
_symmetry.space_group_name_H-M   'P 1'
#
loop_
_entity.id
_entity.type
_entity.pdbx_description
1 polymer ?
#
loop_
_entity_poly.entity_id
_entity_poly.type
_entity_poly.pdbx_seq_one_letter_code
_entity_poly.pdbx_strand_id
1 'polypeptide(L)'
;MAGQSPLSRWKPFFAAFGLVDAAIEAAGPALRRDEIRSARGEVVELLCGVPAGDARKAEELCVALDGFMAESLLTLKEVPAEAVPRVLASSADLPKAVGALRLHHQSARIRELARDVTRGWTATVEGDVARAKERFDAVRGVNNNKAAPEGASRRPLPEAKRESPEEKERMEATKRKLREGYREAEDAKRQRTIQVIAAPKTVEQRRREMHPILRERSRARCGSSTAVVRRSLVSSFNRI
;
A
#
# COMPACT_ATOMS: atom_id res chain seq x y z
N MET A 1 30.86 21.47 4.14
CA MET A 1 29.90 21.16 3.07
C MET A 1 29.67 19.65 3.10
N ALA A 2 28.54 19.17 3.66
CA ALA A 2 28.25 17.74 3.60
C ALA A 2 28.01 17.36 2.14
N GLY A 3 28.90 16.56 1.56
CA GLY A 3 28.76 16.08 0.19
C GLY A 3 27.41 15.37 0.05
N GLN A 4 26.64 15.72 -0.97
CA GLN A 4 25.42 15.00 -1.28
C GLN A 4 25.79 13.52 -1.47
N SER A 5 25.04 12.61 -0.85
CA SER A 5 25.28 11.18 -1.07
C SER A 5 25.16 10.88 -2.57
N PRO A 6 26.03 10.05 -3.17
CA PRO A 6 25.99 9.72 -4.60
C PRO A 6 24.60 9.21 -5.07
N LEU A 7 23.81 8.65 -4.14
CA LEU A 7 22.47 8.12 -4.37
C LEU A 7 21.32 9.15 -4.17
N SER A 8 21.59 10.43 -3.92
CA SER A 8 20.54 11.40 -3.56
C SER A 8 19.46 11.52 -4.64
N ARG A 9 19.84 11.45 -5.93
CA ARG A 9 18.93 11.47 -7.08
C ARG A 9 17.95 10.30 -7.07
N TRP A 10 18.44 9.10 -6.80
CA TRP A 10 17.68 7.87 -6.93
C TRP A 10 17.00 7.40 -5.64
N LYS A 11 17.45 7.88 -4.47
CA LYS A 11 16.88 7.56 -3.14
C LYS A 11 15.34 7.57 -3.10
N PRO A 12 14.64 8.61 -3.60
CA PRO A 12 13.17 8.65 -3.56
C PRO A 12 12.48 7.64 -4.48
N PHE A 13 13.19 7.11 -5.49
CA PHE A 13 12.62 6.32 -6.58
C PHE A 13 13.11 4.88 -6.60
N PHE A 14 14.01 4.46 -5.70
CA PHE A 14 14.60 3.11 -5.74
C PHE A 14 13.56 1.99 -5.73
N ALA A 15 12.46 2.14 -4.97
CA ALA A 15 11.38 1.17 -4.95
C ALA A 15 10.70 0.99 -6.33
N ALA A 16 10.72 2.03 -7.18
CA ALA A 16 10.11 1.97 -8.51
C ALA A 16 10.78 0.93 -9.41
N PHE A 17 12.08 0.67 -9.25
CA PHE A 17 12.77 -0.34 -10.03
C PHE A 17 12.18 -1.74 -9.83
N GLY A 18 11.99 -2.15 -8.58
CA GLY A 18 11.40 -3.47 -8.28
C GLY A 18 9.94 -3.56 -8.73
N LEU A 19 9.17 -2.49 -8.57
CA LEU A 19 7.77 -2.43 -9.01
C LEU A 19 7.65 -2.53 -10.53
N VAL A 20 8.47 -1.79 -11.28
CA VAL A 20 8.49 -1.82 -12.74
C VAL A 20 8.95 -3.19 -13.25
N ASP A 21 10.00 -3.79 -12.67
CA ASP A 21 10.46 -5.11 -13.08
C ASP A 21 9.37 -6.18 -12.83
N ALA A 22 8.72 -6.17 -11.66
CA ALA A 22 7.62 -7.09 -11.36
C ALA A 22 6.42 -6.89 -12.31
N ALA A 23 6.14 -5.65 -12.67
CA ALA A 23 5.08 -5.31 -13.61
C ALA A 23 5.36 -5.84 -15.02
N ILE A 24 6.61 -5.74 -15.48
CA ILE A 24 7.06 -6.30 -16.77
C ILE A 24 7.01 -7.83 -16.75
N GLU A 25 7.49 -8.46 -15.68
CA GLU A 25 7.44 -9.94 -15.52
C GLU A 25 5.98 -10.44 -15.46
N ALA A 26 5.05 -9.65 -14.89
CA ALA A 26 3.62 -9.97 -14.86
C ALA A 26 2.94 -9.86 -16.24
N ALA A 27 3.52 -9.10 -17.19
CA ALA A 27 3.01 -9.02 -18.55
C ALA A 27 3.28 -10.31 -19.35
N GLY A 28 4.35 -11.03 -19.04
CA GLY A 28 4.61 -12.34 -19.66
C GLY A 28 5.93 -13.01 -19.26
N PRO A 29 6.01 -14.36 -19.33
CA PRO A 29 7.15 -15.13 -18.85
C PRO A 29 8.43 -14.96 -19.68
N ALA A 30 8.32 -14.46 -20.92
CA ALA A 30 9.48 -14.15 -21.76
C ALA A 30 10.21 -12.86 -21.34
N LEU A 31 9.57 -12.02 -20.52
CA LEU A 31 10.09 -10.71 -20.13
C LEU A 31 10.85 -10.78 -18.79
N ARG A 32 11.80 -11.72 -18.70
CA ARG A 32 12.63 -11.91 -17.50
C ARG A 32 13.53 -10.70 -17.25
N ARG A 33 13.67 -10.32 -15.98
CA ARG A 33 14.41 -9.10 -15.56
C ARG A 33 15.60 -9.39 -14.66
N ASP A 34 15.97 -10.65 -14.48
CA ASP A 34 17.07 -11.08 -13.59
C ASP A 34 18.43 -10.53 -14.02
N GLU A 35 18.81 -10.65 -15.29
CA GLU A 35 20.07 -10.10 -15.80
C GLU A 35 20.14 -8.58 -15.65
N ILE A 36 19.03 -7.89 -15.94
CA ILE A 36 18.95 -6.44 -15.83
C ILE A 36 19.00 -6.00 -14.36
N ARG A 37 18.38 -6.75 -13.46
CA ARG A 37 18.49 -6.54 -12.01
C ARG A 37 19.92 -6.73 -11.53
N SER A 38 20.63 -7.74 -12.02
CA SER A 38 22.04 -7.99 -11.69
C SER A 38 22.92 -6.82 -12.15
N ALA A 39 22.86 -6.45 -13.43
CA ALA A 39 23.65 -5.36 -13.99
C ALA A 39 23.35 -4.01 -13.31
N ARG A 40 22.08 -3.73 -13.00
CA ARG A 40 21.70 -2.56 -12.21
C ARG A 40 22.28 -2.61 -10.80
N GLY A 41 22.29 -3.79 -10.17
CA GLY A 41 22.91 -4.02 -8.86
C GLY A 41 24.39 -3.68 -8.85
N GLU A 42 25.14 -4.12 -9.87
CA GLU A 42 26.56 -3.79 -10.05
C GLU A 42 26.78 -2.27 -10.17
N VAL A 43 25.94 -1.56 -10.93
CA VAL A 43 26.00 -0.09 -11.04
C VAL A 43 25.72 0.58 -9.70
N VAL A 44 24.75 0.08 -8.92
CA VAL A 44 24.46 0.61 -7.58
C VAL A 44 25.63 0.37 -6.64
N GLU A 45 26.25 -0.81 -6.68
CA GLU A 45 27.43 -1.14 -5.88
C GLU A 45 28.61 -0.20 -6.22
N LEU A 46 28.90 -0.02 -7.51
CA LEU A 46 29.90 0.93 -7.98
C LEU A 46 29.60 2.34 -7.49
N LEU A 47 28.34 2.78 -7.54
CA LEU A 47 27.91 4.11 -7.11
C LEU A 47 28.08 4.31 -5.59
N CYS A 48 27.87 3.26 -4.79
CA CYS A 48 28.10 3.29 -3.35
C CYS A 48 29.61 3.36 -3.01
N GLY A 49 30.45 2.79 -3.86
CA GLY A 49 31.91 2.79 -3.72
C GLY A 49 32.60 4.09 -4.17
N VAL A 50 31.89 5.02 -4.83
CA VAL A 50 32.48 6.26 -5.33
C VAL A 50 32.98 7.14 -4.16
N PRO A 51 34.26 7.54 -4.14
CA PRO A 51 34.80 8.42 -3.10
C PRO A 51 34.08 9.78 -3.07
N ALA A 52 33.95 10.34 -1.86
CA ALA A 52 33.40 11.68 -1.67
C ALA A 52 34.32 12.74 -2.30
N GLY A 53 34.04 13.09 -3.56
CA GLY A 53 34.83 14.03 -4.35
C GLY A 53 34.80 13.74 -5.86
N ASP A 54 34.51 12.49 -6.24
CA ASP A 54 34.36 12.12 -7.66
C ASP A 54 32.91 12.26 -8.12
N ALA A 55 32.43 13.51 -8.12
CA ALA A 55 31.07 13.84 -8.54
C ALA A 55 30.81 13.47 -10.01
N ARG A 56 31.85 13.52 -10.86
CA ARG A 56 31.75 13.12 -12.27
C ARG A 56 31.43 11.64 -12.39
N LYS A 57 32.18 10.76 -11.71
CA LYS A 57 31.91 9.32 -11.76
C LYS A 57 30.56 8.96 -11.17
N ALA A 58 30.18 9.60 -10.06
CA ALA A 58 28.86 9.43 -9.47
C ALA A 58 27.74 9.84 -10.46
N GLU A 59 27.91 10.94 -11.19
CA GLU A 59 26.97 11.39 -12.21
C GLU A 59 26.89 10.40 -13.39
N GLU A 60 28.01 9.91 -13.91
CA GLU A 60 28.04 8.90 -14.98
C GLU A 60 27.25 7.63 -14.60
N LEU A 61 27.42 7.16 -13.36
CA LEU A 61 26.68 6.01 -12.83
C LEU A 61 25.19 6.34 -12.60
N CYS A 62 24.85 7.55 -12.16
CA CYS A 62 23.46 8.00 -12.08
C CYS A 62 22.79 8.03 -13.45
N VAL A 63 23.50 8.49 -14.49
CA VAL A 63 23.02 8.46 -15.89
C VAL A 63 22.82 7.02 -16.37
N ALA A 64 23.69 6.08 -15.98
CA ALA A 64 23.48 4.67 -16.28
C ALA A 64 22.20 4.12 -15.63
N LEU A 65 21.91 4.48 -14.37
CA LEU A 65 20.65 4.14 -13.70
C LEU A 65 19.43 4.77 -14.40
N ASP A 66 19.56 6.01 -14.87
CA ASP A 66 18.54 6.66 -15.69
C ASP A 66 18.27 5.88 -16.98
N GLY A 67 19.33 5.37 -17.61
CA GLY A 67 19.25 4.46 -18.75
C GLY A 67 18.43 3.21 -18.44
N PHE A 68 18.78 2.49 -17.36
CA PHE A 68 18.06 1.29 -16.94
C PHE A 68 16.57 1.56 -16.70
N MET A 69 16.22 2.62 -15.98
CA MET A 69 14.80 2.93 -15.73
C MET A 69 14.08 3.28 -17.03
N ALA A 70 14.70 4.08 -17.90
CA ALA A 70 14.08 4.48 -19.16
C ALA A 70 13.85 3.27 -20.09
N GLU A 71 14.78 2.33 -20.20
CA GLU A 71 14.56 1.09 -20.96
C GLU A 71 13.45 0.23 -20.36
N SER A 72 13.35 0.21 -19.03
CA SER A 72 12.28 -0.51 -18.33
C SER A 72 10.91 0.12 -18.60
N LEU A 73 10.80 1.45 -18.55
CA LEU A 73 9.57 2.17 -18.88
C LEU A 73 9.20 2.04 -20.37
N LEU A 74 10.19 1.99 -21.26
CA LEU A 74 9.95 1.72 -22.68
C LEU A 74 9.40 0.31 -22.89
N THR A 75 9.99 -0.69 -22.24
CA THR A 75 9.46 -2.08 -22.26
C THR A 75 8.02 -2.12 -21.73
N LEU A 76 7.75 -1.41 -20.64
CA LEU A 76 6.42 -1.34 -20.02
C LEU A 76 5.40 -0.62 -20.91
N LYS A 77 5.84 0.33 -21.75
CA LYS A 77 5.01 1.03 -22.73
C LYS A 77 4.62 0.10 -23.90
N GLU A 78 5.51 -0.79 -24.31
CA GLU A 78 5.26 -1.75 -25.40
C GLU A 78 4.41 -2.95 -24.97
N VAL A 79 4.07 -3.07 -23.67
CA VAL A 79 3.16 -4.11 -23.18
C VAL A 79 1.80 -3.95 -23.87
N PRO A 80 1.25 -5.03 -24.46
CA PRO A 80 -0.01 -4.93 -25.18
C PRO A 80 -1.18 -4.67 -24.22
N ALA A 81 -2.23 -4.01 -24.73
CA ALA A 81 -3.34 -3.52 -23.92
C ALA A 81 -4.03 -4.64 -23.11
N GLU A 82 -4.15 -5.84 -23.66
CA GLU A 82 -4.72 -7.01 -22.99
C GLU A 82 -3.94 -7.49 -21.75
N ALA A 83 -2.65 -7.15 -21.66
CA ALA A 83 -1.81 -7.49 -20.51
C ALA A 83 -1.82 -6.41 -19.42
N VAL A 84 -2.25 -5.18 -19.73
CA VAL A 84 -2.28 -4.04 -18.78
C VAL A 84 -3.05 -4.35 -17.49
N PRO A 85 -4.22 -5.03 -17.50
CA PRO A 85 -4.88 -5.38 -16.24
C PRO A 85 -4.02 -6.24 -15.32
N ARG A 86 -3.24 -7.18 -15.88
CA ARG A 86 -2.31 -8.04 -15.10
C ARG A 86 -1.13 -7.23 -14.56
N VAL A 87 -0.59 -6.32 -15.38
CA VAL A 87 0.46 -5.37 -14.99
C VAL A 87 0.01 -4.52 -13.81
N LEU A 88 -1.18 -3.92 -13.87
CA LEU A 88 -1.72 -3.09 -12.79
C LEU A 88 -2.07 -3.91 -11.54
N ALA A 89 -2.46 -5.17 -11.70
CA ALA A 89 -2.73 -6.09 -10.59
C ALA A 89 -1.44 -6.56 -9.87
N SER A 90 -0.26 -6.42 -10.47
CA SER A 90 1.01 -6.84 -9.87
C SER A 90 1.32 -6.11 -8.55
N SER A 91 0.95 -4.83 -8.44
CA SER A 91 1.10 -4.04 -7.22
C SER A 91 0.23 -2.79 -7.21
N ALA A 92 -0.39 -2.50 -6.07
CA ALA A 92 -1.17 -1.28 -5.86
C ALA A 92 -0.31 0.00 -5.82
N ASP A 93 1.01 -0.13 -5.60
CA ASP A 93 1.92 1.01 -5.53
C ASP A 93 2.61 1.31 -6.86
N LEU A 94 2.51 0.43 -7.86
CA LEU A 94 3.07 0.65 -9.18
C LEU A 94 2.58 1.97 -9.82
N PRO A 95 1.26 2.28 -9.85
CA PRO A 95 0.79 3.54 -10.42
C PRO A 95 1.34 4.77 -9.69
N LYS A 96 1.48 4.69 -8.36
CA LYS A 96 2.06 5.78 -7.56
C LYS A 96 3.54 5.96 -7.86
N ALA A 97 4.29 4.87 -8.00
CA ALA A 97 5.71 4.91 -8.33
C ALA A 97 5.97 5.51 -9.73
N VAL A 98 5.22 5.06 -10.74
CA VAL A 98 5.30 5.63 -12.11
C VAL A 98 4.83 7.09 -12.13
N GLY A 99 3.81 7.44 -11.34
CA GLY A 99 3.38 8.83 -11.15
C GLY A 99 4.47 9.70 -10.51
N ALA A 100 5.17 9.20 -9.50
CA ALA A 100 6.28 9.91 -8.86
C ALA A 100 7.44 10.14 -9.84
N LEU A 101 7.78 9.14 -10.66
CA LEU A 101 8.77 9.28 -11.73
C LEU A 101 8.37 10.37 -12.73
N ARG A 102 7.12 10.37 -13.18
CA ARG A 102 6.57 11.37 -14.10
C ARG A 102 6.67 12.80 -13.55
N LEU A 103 6.43 13.01 -12.26
CA LEU A 103 6.31 14.34 -11.67
C LEU A 103 7.62 14.89 -11.11
N HIS A 104 8.46 14.03 -10.53
CA HIS A 104 9.56 14.46 -9.67
C HIS A 104 10.94 14.00 -10.15
N HIS A 105 11.03 13.10 -11.15
CA HIS A 105 12.33 12.65 -11.63
C HIS A 105 13.06 13.77 -12.40
N GLN A 106 14.38 13.87 -12.24
CA GLN A 106 15.19 14.95 -12.85
C GLN A 106 15.37 14.75 -14.38
N SER A 107 15.49 13.51 -14.83
CA SER A 107 15.59 13.16 -16.26
C SER A 107 14.27 13.38 -17.01
N ALA A 108 14.32 14.22 -18.06
CA ALA A 108 13.18 14.50 -18.93
C ALA A 108 12.67 13.25 -19.66
N ARG A 109 13.58 12.42 -20.18
CA ARG A 109 13.26 11.16 -20.88
C ARG A 109 12.41 10.24 -19.99
N ILE A 110 12.79 10.09 -18.72
CA ILE A 110 12.04 9.26 -17.75
C ILE A 110 10.65 9.84 -17.51
N ARG A 111 10.54 11.17 -17.34
CA ARG A 111 9.24 11.80 -17.11
C ARG A 111 8.28 11.61 -18.31
N GLU A 112 8.80 11.70 -19.53
CA GLU A 112 8.04 11.51 -20.76
C GLU A 112 7.59 10.06 -20.92
N LEU A 113 8.49 9.09 -20.75
CA LEU A 113 8.13 7.66 -20.82
C LEU A 113 7.10 7.28 -19.73
N ALA A 114 7.29 7.74 -18.49
CA ALA A 114 6.33 7.50 -17.41
C ALA A 114 4.95 8.12 -17.71
N ARG A 115 4.92 9.27 -18.40
CA ARG A 115 3.67 9.89 -18.86
C ARG A 115 2.98 9.04 -19.93
N ASP A 116 3.74 8.53 -20.91
CA ASP A 116 3.19 7.69 -21.97
C ASP A 116 2.62 6.38 -21.42
N VAL A 117 3.36 5.72 -20.52
CA VAL A 117 2.89 4.52 -19.80
C VAL A 117 1.58 4.82 -19.06
N THR A 118 1.52 5.90 -18.29
CA THR A 118 0.30 6.29 -17.56
C THR A 118 -0.87 6.51 -18.51
N ARG A 119 -0.65 7.18 -19.65
CA ARG A 119 -1.70 7.42 -20.65
C ARG A 119 -2.21 6.11 -21.27
N GLY A 120 -1.32 5.19 -21.62
CA GLY A 120 -1.70 3.88 -22.16
C GLY A 120 -2.54 3.07 -21.16
N TRP A 121 -2.16 3.09 -19.89
CA TRP A 121 -2.92 2.45 -18.82
C TRP A 121 -4.31 3.07 -18.64
N THR A 122 -4.38 4.40 -18.59
CA THR A 122 -5.67 5.11 -18.48
C THR A 122 -6.58 4.78 -19.65
N ALA A 123 -6.08 4.83 -20.89
CA ALA A 123 -6.88 4.51 -22.08
C ALA A 123 -7.42 3.07 -22.05
N THR A 124 -6.61 2.12 -21.59
CA THR A 124 -7.04 0.72 -21.46
C THR A 124 -8.13 0.57 -20.41
N VAL A 125 -7.96 1.16 -19.23
CA VAL A 125 -8.95 1.12 -18.14
C VAL A 125 -10.25 1.82 -18.54
N GLU A 126 -10.17 2.97 -19.22
CA GLU A 126 -11.35 3.67 -19.74
C GLU A 126 -12.11 2.82 -20.76
N GLY A 127 -11.39 2.12 -21.64
CA GLY A 127 -11.98 1.14 -22.56
C GLY A 127 -12.70 -0.01 -21.86
N ASP A 128 -12.09 -0.57 -20.80
CA ASP A 128 -12.71 -1.63 -20.00
C ASP A 128 -13.94 -1.14 -19.22
N VAL A 129 -13.90 0.08 -18.68
CA VAL A 129 -15.05 0.72 -18.02
C VAL A 129 -16.20 0.95 -19.01
N ALA A 130 -15.90 1.44 -20.22
CA ALA A 130 -16.91 1.62 -21.26
C ALA A 130 -17.57 0.28 -21.65
N ARG A 131 -16.76 -0.76 -21.88
CA ARG A 131 -17.26 -2.11 -22.17
C ARG A 131 -18.09 -2.69 -21.02
N ALA A 132 -17.69 -2.46 -19.78
CA ALA A 132 -18.44 -2.89 -18.61
C ALA A 132 -19.81 -2.18 -18.52
N LYS A 133 -19.84 -0.88 -18.83
CA LYS A 133 -21.08 -0.09 -18.89
C LYS A 133 -22.04 -0.63 -19.95
N GLU A 134 -21.55 -0.90 -21.16
CA GLU A 134 -22.36 -1.51 -22.24
C GLU A 134 -22.97 -2.86 -21.82
N ARG A 135 -22.16 -3.72 -21.18
CA ARG A 135 -22.64 -5.02 -20.66
C ARG A 135 -23.73 -4.83 -19.60
N PHE A 136 -23.57 -3.85 -18.71
CA PHE A 136 -24.56 -3.55 -17.68
C PHE A 136 -25.87 -3.03 -18.26
N ASP A 137 -25.79 -2.13 -19.26
CA ASP A 137 -26.97 -1.62 -19.96
C ASP A 137 -27.70 -2.71 -20.75
N ALA A 138 -26.96 -3.66 -21.35
CA ALA A 138 -27.54 -4.84 -22.00
C ALA A 138 -28.32 -5.73 -21.02
N VAL A 139 -27.76 -6.01 -19.83
CA VAL A 139 -28.45 -6.78 -18.78
C VAL A 139 -29.72 -6.07 -18.31
N ARG A 140 -29.68 -4.75 -18.15
CA ARG A 140 -30.86 -3.95 -17.80
C ARG A 140 -31.95 -4.05 -18.89
N GLY A 141 -31.56 -3.96 -20.16
CA GLY A 141 -32.46 -4.11 -21.30
C GLY A 141 -33.15 -5.48 -21.34
N VAL A 142 -32.42 -6.56 -21.07
CA VAL A 142 -32.99 -7.92 -20.99
C VAL A 142 -34.00 -8.04 -19.84
N ASN A 143 -33.71 -7.44 -18.68
CA ASN A 143 -34.61 -7.49 -17.53
C ASN A 143 -35.92 -6.72 -17.80
N ASN A 144 -35.84 -5.59 -18.52
CA ASN A 144 -37.01 -4.80 -18.90
C ASN A 144 -37.87 -5.51 -19.96
N ASN A 145 -37.26 -6.26 -20.88
CA ASN A 145 -37.98 -7.03 -21.90
C ASN A 145 -38.63 -8.32 -21.38
N LYS A 146 -38.32 -8.74 -20.14
CA LYS A 146 -38.94 -9.89 -19.48
C LYS A 146 -40.25 -9.54 -18.75
N ALA A 147 -40.64 -8.26 -18.73
CA ALA A 147 -41.83 -7.75 -18.05
C ALA A 147 -43.08 -7.59 -18.94
N ALA A 148 -43.05 -8.05 -20.20
CA ALA A 148 -44.24 -8.02 -21.07
C ALA A 148 -44.36 -9.26 -21.95
N PRO A 149 -45.47 -10.02 -21.83
CA PRO A 149 -46.04 -10.73 -22.97
C PRO A 149 -47.20 -9.89 -23.52
N GLU A 150 -46.99 -9.26 -24.67
CA GLU A 150 -48.10 -8.86 -25.55
C GLU A 150 -48.44 -10.04 -26.46
N GLY A 151 -49.63 -10.60 -26.24
CA GLY A 151 -50.25 -11.65 -27.04
C GLY A 151 -51.74 -11.68 -26.73
N ALA A 152 -52.49 -10.82 -27.42
CA ALA A 152 -53.91 -10.62 -27.25
C ALA A 152 -54.74 -11.90 -27.56
N SER A 153 -55.57 -12.31 -26.61
CA SER A 153 -56.80 -13.06 -26.88
C SER A 153 -57.89 -12.54 -25.95
N ARG A 154 -58.85 -11.80 -26.52
CA ARG A 154 -60.07 -11.32 -25.87
C ARG A 154 -60.77 -12.47 -25.12
N ARG A 155 -60.93 -12.32 -23.80
CA ARG A 155 -61.98 -12.96 -22.98
C ARG A 155 -62.22 -12.12 -21.71
N PRO A 156 -63.43 -12.15 -21.11
CA PRO A 156 -63.90 -11.14 -20.17
C PRO A 156 -63.13 -11.16 -18.85
N LEU A 157 -63.07 -10.01 -18.17
CA LEU A 157 -62.56 -9.82 -16.81
C LEU A 157 -62.88 -11.01 -15.89
N PRO A 158 -61.90 -11.59 -15.18
CA PRO A 158 -62.18 -12.29 -13.94
C PRO A 158 -62.22 -11.27 -12.79
N GLU A 159 -63.30 -11.35 -12.02
CA GLU A 159 -63.52 -10.61 -10.78
C GLU A 159 -62.29 -10.58 -9.88
N ALA A 160 -62.13 -9.45 -9.19
CA ALA A 160 -61.22 -9.30 -8.06
C ALA A 160 -61.36 -10.50 -7.12
N LYS A 161 -60.34 -11.37 -7.10
CA LYS A 161 -60.22 -12.44 -6.11
C LYS A 161 -60.22 -11.77 -4.74
N ARG A 162 -61.35 -11.89 -4.04
CA ARG A 162 -61.45 -11.59 -2.61
C ARG A 162 -60.46 -12.52 -1.92
N GLU A 163 -59.30 -11.98 -1.54
CA GLU A 163 -58.34 -12.67 -0.68
C GLU A 163 -59.11 -13.30 0.49
N SER A 164 -58.98 -14.62 0.62
CA SER A 164 -59.67 -15.36 1.67
C SER A 164 -59.26 -14.83 3.04
N PRO A 165 -60.15 -14.83 4.04
CA PRO A 165 -59.83 -14.38 5.39
C PRO A 165 -58.60 -15.11 5.97
N GLU A 166 -58.36 -16.36 5.57
CA GLU A 166 -57.19 -17.15 5.97
C GLU A 166 -55.86 -16.60 5.42
N GLU A 167 -55.81 -16.13 4.17
CA GLU A 167 -54.58 -15.55 3.60
C GLU A 167 -54.26 -14.19 4.22
N LYS A 168 -55.28 -13.39 4.52
CA LYS A 168 -55.11 -12.12 5.26
C LYS A 168 -54.62 -12.37 6.67
N GLU A 169 -55.13 -13.38 7.34
CA GLU A 169 -54.67 -13.78 8.67
C GLU A 169 -53.22 -14.27 8.65
N ARG A 170 -52.84 -15.08 7.64
CA ARG A 170 -51.44 -15.49 7.44
C ARG A 170 -50.52 -14.29 7.17
N MET A 171 -50.97 -13.32 6.38
CA MET A 171 -50.22 -12.10 6.10
C MET A 171 -50.04 -11.23 7.35
N GLU A 172 -51.10 -11.04 8.14
CA GLU A 172 -51.04 -10.30 9.40
C GLU A 172 -50.22 -11.02 10.48
N ALA A 173 -50.29 -12.36 10.55
CA ALA A 173 -49.44 -13.16 11.43
C ALA A 173 -47.94 -13.00 11.08
N THR A 174 -47.61 -12.98 9.79
CA THR A 174 -46.22 -12.79 9.32
C THR A 174 -45.72 -11.38 9.66
N LYS A 175 -46.57 -10.36 9.49
CA LYS A 175 -46.28 -8.97 9.84
C LYS A 175 -46.09 -8.77 11.35
N ARG A 176 -46.83 -9.49 12.19
CA ARG A 176 -46.63 -9.48 13.65
C ARG A 176 -45.28 -10.08 14.04
N LYS A 177 -44.91 -11.24 13.49
CA LYS A 177 -43.62 -11.89 13.77
C LYS A 177 -42.42 -11.03 13.38
N LEU A 178 -42.50 -10.32 12.26
CA LEU A 178 -41.45 -9.38 11.85
C LEU A 178 -41.29 -8.23 12.86
N ARG A 179 -42.41 -7.64 13.32
CA ARG A 179 -42.39 -6.54 14.29
C ARG A 179 -41.88 -6.99 15.66
N GLU A 180 -42.21 -8.20 16.07
CA GLU A 180 -41.73 -8.83 17.30
C GLU A 180 -40.22 -9.05 17.25
N GLY A 181 -39.70 -9.63 16.16
CA GLY A 181 -38.26 -9.82 15.97
C GLY A 181 -37.46 -8.51 15.97
N TYR A 182 -38.00 -7.42 15.42
CA TYR A 182 -37.36 -6.10 15.52
C TYR A 182 -37.31 -5.57 16.96
N ARG A 183 -38.36 -5.84 17.74
CA ARG A 183 -38.44 -5.41 19.14
C ARG A 183 -37.46 -6.21 20.01
N GLU A 184 -37.41 -7.53 19.83
CA GLU A 184 -36.43 -8.40 20.51
C GLU A 184 -34.98 -8.02 20.18
N ALA A 185 -34.69 -7.65 18.93
CA ALA A 185 -33.37 -7.18 18.54
C ALA A 185 -32.99 -5.83 19.20
N GLU A 186 -33.95 -4.93 19.41
CA GLU A 186 -33.72 -3.72 20.20
C GLU A 186 -33.51 -4.04 21.68
N ASP A 187 -34.31 -4.92 22.26
CA ASP A 187 -34.18 -5.29 23.67
C ASP A 187 -32.85 -6.00 23.93
N ALA A 188 -32.39 -6.85 22.99
CA ALA A 188 -31.06 -7.45 23.03
C ALA A 188 -29.94 -6.41 22.90
N LYS A 189 -30.12 -5.34 22.11
CA LYS A 189 -29.17 -4.22 22.04
C LYS A 189 -29.13 -3.44 23.35
N ARG A 190 -30.29 -3.18 23.98
CA ARG A 190 -30.40 -2.53 25.29
C ARG A 190 -29.70 -3.35 26.37
N GLN A 191 -29.91 -4.67 26.40
CA GLN A 191 -29.26 -5.60 27.32
C GLN A 191 -27.74 -5.73 27.09
N ARG A 192 -27.25 -5.52 25.86
CA ARG A 192 -25.82 -5.54 25.50
C ARG A 192 -25.14 -4.16 25.57
N THR A 193 -25.77 -3.16 26.19
CA THR A 193 -25.14 -1.87 26.44
C THR A 193 -23.99 -2.07 27.43
N ILE A 194 -22.79 -2.21 26.88
CA ILE A 194 -21.52 -2.25 27.58
C ILE A 194 -21.46 -1.03 28.51
N GLN A 195 -21.28 -1.26 29.81
CA GLN A 195 -20.84 -0.20 30.71
C GLN A 195 -19.53 0.35 30.13
N VAL A 196 -19.55 1.63 29.74
CA VAL A 196 -18.36 2.38 29.35
C VAL A 196 -17.32 2.15 30.43
N ILE A 197 -16.23 1.45 30.09
CA ILE A 197 -15.06 1.36 30.96
C ILE A 197 -14.56 2.79 31.09
N ALA A 198 -14.92 3.45 32.19
CA ALA A 198 -14.25 4.65 32.64
C ALA A 198 -12.76 4.30 32.74
N ALA A 199 -11.94 4.94 31.91
CA ALA A 199 -10.51 4.68 31.86
C ALA A 199 -9.91 4.74 33.27
N PRO A 200 -9.32 3.66 33.80
CA PRO A 200 -8.68 3.72 35.10
C PRO A 200 -7.43 4.60 34.97
N LYS A 201 -7.49 5.78 35.59
CA LYS A 201 -6.34 6.66 35.81
C LYS A 201 -5.38 6.00 36.81
N THR A 202 -4.64 4.96 36.44
CA THR A 202 -3.51 4.44 37.26
C THR A 202 -2.58 3.56 36.41
N VAL A 203 -1.77 4.16 35.54
CA VAL A 203 -0.64 3.48 34.87
C VAL A 203 0.69 3.69 35.62
N GLU A 204 0.75 4.49 36.69
CA GLU A 204 2.03 4.75 37.38
C GLU A 204 2.39 3.77 38.52
N GLN A 205 1.45 3.01 39.08
CA GLN A 205 1.72 2.25 40.33
C GLN A 205 2.08 0.77 40.13
N ARG A 206 1.71 0.13 39.01
CA ARG A 206 1.98 -1.31 38.76
C ARG A 206 3.29 -1.62 38.04
N ARG A 207 4.12 -0.62 37.72
CA ARG A 207 5.48 -0.87 37.17
C ARG A 207 6.53 -1.19 38.24
N ARG A 208 6.16 -1.21 39.53
CA ARG A 208 7.11 -1.45 40.65
C ARG A 208 7.01 -2.82 41.30
N GLU A 209 6.01 -3.63 40.99
CA GLU A 209 5.86 -4.95 41.62
C GLU A 209 5.95 -6.06 40.59
N MET A 210 7.12 -6.72 40.64
CA MET A 210 7.44 -8.06 40.13
C MET A 210 7.72 -8.18 38.62
N HIS A 211 8.98 -8.49 38.28
CA HIS A 211 9.34 -9.91 38.19
C HIS A 211 10.76 -10.17 38.74
N PRO A 212 10.91 -11.17 39.64
CA PRO A 212 12.19 -11.69 40.10
C PRO A 212 12.78 -12.64 39.04
N ILE A 213 14.03 -13.06 39.24
CA ILE A 213 14.80 -14.05 38.46
C ILE A 213 15.81 -13.42 37.48
N LEU A 214 16.87 -12.85 38.07
CA LEU A 214 18.30 -12.97 37.70
C LEU A 214 19.06 -11.91 38.52
N ARG A 215 19.05 -12.06 39.85
CA ARG A 215 19.96 -11.32 40.73
C ARG A 215 21.16 -12.20 41.02
N GLU A 216 21.89 -12.52 39.95
CA GLU A 216 23.16 -13.21 40.06
C GLU A 216 24.26 -12.21 40.43
N ARG A 217 24.77 -12.40 41.65
CA ARG A 217 26.12 -12.08 42.13
C ARG A 217 26.73 -10.73 41.75
N SER A 218 26.57 -9.75 42.66
CA SER A 218 27.66 -8.81 42.98
C SER A 218 27.36 -8.07 44.29
N ARG A 219 27.50 -8.79 45.41
CA ARG A 219 27.72 -8.19 46.73
C ARG A 219 28.88 -8.91 47.42
N ALA A 220 30.07 -8.47 47.07
CA ALA A 220 31.17 -8.28 48.00
C ALA A 220 31.87 -7.00 47.53
N ARG A 221 32.40 -6.09 48.33
CA ARG A 221 32.43 -5.78 49.77
C ARG A 221 33.50 -4.68 49.80
N CYS A 222 33.26 -3.53 50.44
CA CYS A 222 34.26 -2.52 50.85
C CYS A 222 35.18 -1.95 49.73
N GLY A 223 35.14 -0.66 49.40
CA GLY A 223 35.54 0.40 50.32
C GLY A 223 37.03 0.67 50.18
N SER A 224 37.40 1.68 49.39
CA SER A 224 38.47 2.66 49.70
C SER A 224 38.82 3.50 48.47
N SER A 225 38.76 4.82 48.70
CA SER A 225 39.76 5.81 48.26
C SER A 225 40.09 5.94 46.76
N THR A 226 39.80 7.11 46.20
CA THR A 226 40.85 8.13 46.11
C THR A 226 40.25 9.49 45.79
N ALA A 227 40.68 10.47 46.57
CA ALA A 227 40.40 11.88 46.42
C ALA A 227 41.32 12.50 45.35
N VAL A 228 40.77 13.51 44.67
CA VAL A 228 41.34 14.86 44.53
C VAL A 228 42.84 14.97 44.19
N VAL A 229 43.07 15.50 42.99
CA VAL A 229 44.02 16.59 42.66
C VAL A 229 45.36 16.56 43.39
N ARG A 230 46.42 16.17 42.68
CA ARG A 230 47.78 16.66 42.98
C ARG A 230 48.13 17.81 42.06
N ARG A 231 48.11 19.01 42.66
CA ARG A 231 48.93 20.17 42.27
C ARG A 231 50.39 19.71 42.12
N SER A 232 51.01 20.04 41.00
CA SER A 232 52.47 20.10 40.90
C SER A 232 52.88 21.55 41.17
N LEU A 233 53.56 21.78 42.31
CA LEU A 233 54.31 22.99 42.58
C LEU A 233 55.69 22.60 43.11
N VAL A 234 56.67 22.77 42.22
CA VAL A 234 58.03 23.31 42.39
C VAL A 234 58.71 23.18 43.76
N SER A 235 59.94 22.64 43.77
CA SER A 235 61.10 23.31 44.41
C SER A 235 62.44 22.71 43.98
N SER A 236 63.37 23.63 43.75
CA SER A 236 64.78 23.51 43.36
C SER A 236 65.62 22.51 44.15
N PHE A 237 66.67 21.98 43.52
CA PHE A 237 68.01 21.94 44.11
C PHE A 237 69.12 22.08 43.04
N ASN A 238 70.17 22.77 43.45
CA ASN A 238 71.30 23.36 42.71
C ASN A 238 72.53 22.42 42.63
N ARG A 239 73.48 22.80 41.75
CA ARG A 239 74.93 22.41 41.63
C ARG A 239 75.22 21.05 40.96
N ILE A 240 76.24 20.92 40.11
CA ILE A 240 77.56 21.58 39.98
C ILE A 240 77.81 22.01 38.53
#